data_AF-J4W7Z7-F1
#
_entry.id   AF-J4W7Z7-F1
#
_cell.length_a   1.000
_cell.length_b   1.000
_cell.length_c   1.000
_cell.angle_alpha   90.00
_cell.angle_beta   90.00
_cell.angle_gamma   90.00
#
_symmetry.space_group_name_H-M   'P 1'
#
loop_
_entity.id
_entity.type
_entity.pdbx_description
1 polymer ?
#
loop_
_entity_poly.entity_id
_entity_poly.type
_entity_poly.pdbx_seq_one_letter_code
_entity_poly.pdbx_strand_id
1 'polypeptide(L)' 'MTYITLNTGAKMPLEGFGVFQISDTAQCEEVVYNAIKSGYRLLDTAAAYANEEVVGKGVARAIADRLTTREELFITTQV' A
#
# COMPACT_ATOMS: atom_id res chain seq x y z
N MET A 1 1.36 -3.59 15.34
CA MET A 1 2.28 -3.16 14.26
C MET A 1 3.51 -2.53 14.88
N THR A 2 4.70 -2.94 14.46
CA THR A 2 5.98 -2.34 14.90
C THR A 2 6.37 -1.25 13.91
N TYR A 3 6.93 -0.15 14.40
CA TYR A 3 7.34 1.00 13.58
C TYR A 3 8.80 1.34 13.80
N ILE A 4 9.43 1.89 12.77
CA ILE A 4 10.70 2.61 12.87
C ILE A 4 10.46 4.10 12.60
N THR A 5 11.13 4.97 13.35
CA THR A 5 11.10 6.41 13.11
C THR A 5 12.20 6.75 12.12
N LEU A 6 11.82 7.27 10.95
CA LEU A 6 12.76 7.76 9.95
C LEU A 6 13.45 9.05 10.43
N ASN A 7 14.57 9.43 9.81
CA ASN A 7 15.25 10.69 10.13
C ASN A 7 14.39 11.95 9.85
N THR A 8 13.32 11.81 9.07
CA THR A 8 12.28 12.82 8.83
C THR A 8 11.27 12.94 9.96
N GLY A 9 11.32 12.06 10.97
CA GLY A 9 10.35 11.97 12.06
C GLY A 9 9.10 11.15 11.72
N ALA A 10 8.92 10.74 10.46
CA ALA A 10 7.81 9.88 10.05
C ALA A 10 7.93 8.48 10.68
N LYS A 11 6.79 7.91 11.11
CA LYS A 11 6.70 6.53 11.59
C LYS A 11 6.41 5.60 10.41
N MET A 12 7.39 4.81 10.01
CA MET A 12 7.26 3.82 8.95
C MET A 12 6.95 2.44 9.56
N PRO A 13 5.92 1.72 9.10
CA PRO A 13 5.73 0.32 9.49
C PRO A 13 6.96 -0.53 9.16
N LEU A 14 7.33 -1.44 10.05
CA LEU A 14 8.48 -2.34 9.83
C LEU A 14 8.17 -3.43 8.79
N GLU A 15 6.91 -3.79 8.67
CA GLU A 15 6.39 -4.76 7.70
C GLU A 15 5.59 -4.04 6.62
N GLY A 16 5.79 -4.43 5.36
CA GLY A 16 5.11 -3.85 4.20
C GLY A 16 4.69 -4.88 3.17
N PHE A 17 3.80 -4.45 2.28
CA PHE A 17 3.28 -5.26 1.18
C PHE A 17 3.83 -4.75 -0.15
N GLY A 18 4.65 -5.57 -0.82
CA GLY A 18 5.21 -5.25 -2.12
C GLY A 18 4.26 -5.63 -3.26
N VAL A 19 4.16 -4.76 -4.27
CA VAL A 19 3.28 -4.98 -5.44
C VAL A 19 4.04 -5.34 -6.72
N PHE A 20 5.32 -5.68 -6.62
CA PHE A 20 6.13 -6.10 -7.76
C PHE A 20 5.60 -7.39 -8.38
N GLN A 21 5.62 -7.48 -9.72
CA GLN A 21 5.17 -8.63 -10.51
C GLN A 21 3.67 -9.00 -10.41
N ILE A 22 2.84 -8.13 -9.84
CA ILE A 22 1.38 -8.29 -9.87
C ILE A 22 0.86 -7.63 -11.15
N SER A 23 0.87 -8.40 -12.25
CA SER A 23 0.54 -7.92 -13.61
C SER A 23 -0.95 -7.98 -13.93
N ASP A 24 -1.69 -8.91 -13.31
CA ASP A 24 -3.13 -8.97 -13.48
C ASP A 24 -3.82 -7.84 -12.70
N THR A 25 -4.59 -7.01 -13.41
CA THR A 25 -5.18 -5.81 -12.83
C THR A 25 -6.28 -6.11 -11.81
N ALA A 26 -7.12 -7.13 -12.06
CA ALA A 26 -8.18 -7.51 -11.12
C ALA A 26 -7.57 -8.07 -9.83
N GLN A 27 -6.56 -8.93 -9.97
CA GLN A 27 -5.80 -9.47 -8.86
C GLN A 27 -5.08 -8.36 -8.09
N CYS A 28 -4.44 -7.41 -8.77
CA CYS A 28 -3.71 -6.31 -8.12
C CYS A 28 -4.62 -5.45 -7.24
N GLU A 29 -5.80 -5.06 -7.72
CA GLU A 29 -6.75 -4.31 -6.91
C GLU A 29 -7.19 -5.12 -5.68
N GLU A 30 -7.54 -6.39 -5.88
CA GLU A 30 -8.06 -7.26 -4.83
C GLU A 30 -7.00 -7.58 -3.75
N VAL A 31 -5.76 -7.87 -4.14
CA VAL A 31 -4.69 -8.17 -3.17
C VAL A 31 -4.26 -6.94 -2.38
N VAL A 32 -4.26 -5.74 -2.99
CA VAL A 32 -4.01 -4.49 -2.26
C VAL A 32 -5.12 -4.23 -1.25
N TYR A 33 -6.38 -4.36 -1.65
CA TYR A 33 -7.52 -4.25 -0.74
C TYR A 33 -7.43 -5.25 0.41
N ASN A 34 -7.14 -6.53 0.11
CA ASN A 34 -7.04 -7.59 1.09
C ASN A 34 -5.84 -7.40 2.04
N ALA A 35 -4.71 -6.87 1.56
CA ALA A 35 -3.57 -6.53 2.40
C ALA A 35 -3.94 -5.44 3.42
N ILE A 36 -4.63 -4.38 3.00
CA ILE A 36 -5.10 -3.33 3.91
C ILE A 36 -6.09 -3.90 4.94
N LYS A 37 -7.01 -4.76 4.46
CA LYS A 37 -7.99 -5.46 5.31
C LYS A 37 -7.34 -6.39 6.33
N SER A 38 -6.24 -7.05 5.99
CA SER A 38 -5.49 -7.92 6.89
C SER A 38 -4.59 -7.16 7.88
N GLY A 39 -4.49 -5.83 7.72
CA GLY A 39 -3.78 -4.96 8.65
C GLY A 39 -2.50 -4.35 8.10
N TYR A 40 -2.09 -4.57 6.84
CA TYR A 40 -0.94 -3.88 6.28
C TYR A 40 -1.20 -2.37 6.21
N ARG A 41 -0.16 -1.60 6.51
CA ARG A 41 -0.18 -0.13 6.44
C ARG A 41 1.00 0.45 5.65
N LEU A 42 1.95 -0.37 5.23
CA LEU A 42 2.97 0.01 4.25
C LEU A 42 2.69 -0.70 2.93
N LEU A 43 2.60 0.06 1.85
CA LEU A 43 2.52 -0.44 0.47
C LEU A 43 3.77 0.00 -0.29
N ASP A 44 4.48 -0.96 -0.87
CA ASP A 44 5.69 -0.72 -1.64
C ASP A 44 5.43 -0.83 -3.15
N THR A 45 5.38 0.32 -3.82
CA THR A 45 5.16 0.48 -5.26
C THR A 45 6.42 1.02 -5.95
N ALA A 46 6.45 0.98 -7.28
CA ALA A 46 7.46 1.66 -8.08
C ALA A 46 6.87 2.03 -9.45
N ALA A 47 7.34 3.12 -10.06
CA ALA A 47 6.91 3.51 -11.40
C ALA A 47 7.18 2.40 -12.44
N ALA A 48 8.30 1.69 -12.28
CA ALA A 48 8.70 0.57 -13.15
C ALA A 48 7.74 -0.63 -13.09
N TYR A 49 6.88 -0.74 -12.07
CA TYR A 49 5.94 -1.86 -11.94
C TYR A 49 4.69 -1.67 -12.78
N ALA A 50 4.45 -0.44 -13.28
CA ALA A 50 3.36 -0.09 -14.19
C ALA A 50 1.94 -0.50 -13.69
N ASN A 51 1.75 -0.60 -12.37
CA ASN A 51 0.48 -1.00 -11.75
C ASN A 51 -0.04 -0.01 -10.70
N GLU A 52 0.59 1.16 -10.54
CA GLU A 52 0.24 2.15 -9.50
C GLU A 52 -1.21 2.67 -9.59
N GLU A 53 -1.77 2.81 -10.79
CA GLU A 53 -3.18 3.17 -10.96
C GLU A 53 -4.10 2.13 -10.31
N VAL A 54 -3.78 0.85 -10.48
CA VAL A 54 -4.56 -0.27 -9.96
C VAL A 54 -4.38 -0.40 -8.44
N VAL A 55 -3.16 -0.19 -7.94
CA VAL A 55 -2.90 -0.07 -6.49
C VAL A 55 -3.75 1.06 -5.89
N GLY A 56 -3.82 2.20 -6.57
CA GLY A 56 -4.64 3.34 -6.16
C GLY A 56 -6.13 3.00 -6.05
N LYS A 57 -6.67 2.18 -6.95
CA LYS A 57 -8.07 1.67 -6.87
C LYS A 57 -8.29 0.82 -5.62
N GLY A 58 -7.37 -0.10 -5.31
CA GLY A 58 -7.44 -0.94 -4.11
C GLY A 58 -7.39 -0.11 -2.82
N VAL A 59 -6.50 0.90 -2.77
CA VAL A 59 -6.42 1.86 -1.66
C VAL A 59 -7.70 2.68 -1.52
N ALA A 60 -8.20 3.25 -2.61
CA ALA A 60 -9.40 4.08 -2.59
C ALA A 60 -10.62 3.29 -2.11
N ARG A 61 -10.77 2.04 -2.56
CA ARG A 61 -11.80 1.11 -2.10
C ARG A 61 -11.68 0.83 -0.60
N ALA A 62 -10.48 0.53 -0.10
CA ALA A 62 -10.28 0.25 1.32
C ALA A 62 -10.60 1.47 2.22
N ILE A 63 -10.29 2.68 1.75
CA ILE A 63 -10.67 3.92 2.44
C ILE A 63 -12.20 4.13 2.40
N ALA A 64 -12.84 3.91 1.24
CA ALA A 64 -14.29 4.03 1.10
C ALA A 64 -15.06 3.05 2.00
N ASP A 65 -14.54 1.82 2.14
CA ASP A 65 -15.07 0.78 3.03
C ASP A 65 -14.69 1.01 4.51
N ARG A 66 -14.00 2.10 4.83
CA ARG A 66 -13.58 2.49 6.19
C ARG A 66 -12.67 1.48 6.88
N LEU A 67 -11.85 0.76 6.11
CA LEU A 67 -10.85 -0.18 6.64
C LEU A 67 -9.58 0.53 7.15
N THR A 68 -9.33 1.74 6.66
CA THR A 68 -8.18 2.60 7.00
C THR A 68 -8.48 4.05 6.60
N THR A 69 -7.73 5.02 7.10
CA THR A 69 -7.66 6.38 6.55
C THR A 69 -6.40 6.58 5.70
N ARG A 70 -6.31 7.70 4.98
CA ARG A 70 -5.12 8.01 4.16
C ARG A 70 -3.89 8.19 5.04
N GLU A 71 -4.02 8.81 6.20
CA GLU A 71 -2.93 9.14 7.13
C GLU A 71 -2.34 7.89 7.80
N GLU A 72 -3.12 6.82 7.89
CA GLU A 72 -2.67 5.52 8.40
C GLU A 72 -1.81 4.76 7.39
N LEU A 73 -1.82 5.14 6.10
CA LEU A 73 -1.08 4.46 5.04
C LEU A 73 0.26 5.13 4.75
N PHE A 74 1.31 4.32 4.79
CA PHE A 74 2.65 4.64 4.31
C PHE A 74 2.81 4.04 2.90
N ILE A 75 2.87 4.89 1.87
CA ILE A 75 2.97 4.43 0.47
C ILE A 75 4.31 4.91 -0.08
N THR A 76 5.15 3.97 -0.52
CA THR A 76 6.45 4.25 -1.15
C THR A 76 6.35 4.09 -2.67
N THR A 77 7.07 4.94 -3.40
CA THR A 77 7.30 4.82 -4.85
C THR A 77 8.77 5.08 -5.17
N GLN A 78 9.24 4.72 -6.37
CA GLN A 78 10.62 4.88 -6.82
C GLN A 78 10.67 5.33 -8.28
N VAL A 79 11.66 6.18 -8.59
CA VAL A 79 11.96 6.73 -9.93
C VAL A 79 13.14 5.98 -10.54
#